data_AF-A0A4V3XBG3-F1
#
_entry.id   AF-A0A4V3XBG3-F1
#
_cell.length_a   1.000
_cell.length_b   1.000
_cell.length_c   1.000
_cell.angle_alpha   90.00
_cell.angle_beta   90.00
_cell.angle_gamma   90.00
#
_symmetry.space_group_name_H-M   'P 1'
#
loop_
_entity.id
_entity.type
_entity.pdbx_description
1 polymer ?
#
loop_
_entity_poly.entity_id
_entity_poly.type
_entity_poly.pdbx_seq_one_letter_code
_entity_poly.pdbx_strand_id
1 'polypeptide(L)'
;MRFSTISTVSLLSLSLPFAAVGATHGNAGRHHDSIARRSRGDVDVHKRDSFSNARFTFYDVGLGSCGQNNVPSDFIVALNTPMYGDGYPGPHCFKSITIQWGGKTTTATIMDEVSTS
;
A
#
# COMPACT_ATOMS: atom_id res chain seq x y z
N MET A 1 40.10 46.06 -36.22
CA MET A 1 41.12 46.35 -35.18
C MET A 1 40.46 46.15 -33.82
N ARG A 2 40.99 45.25 -32.99
CA ARG A 2 40.56 45.03 -31.59
C ARG A 2 41.53 45.76 -30.68
N PHE A 3 41.05 46.54 -29.71
CA PHE A 3 41.72 46.89 -28.44
C PHE A 3 40.60 47.31 -27.46
N SER A 4 40.22 46.52 -26.46
CA SER A 4 40.90 46.16 -25.20
C SER A 4 40.99 47.32 -24.19
N THR A 5 40.18 47.17 -23.13
CA THR A 5 40.44 47.49 -21.70
C THR A 5 40.70 48.94 -21.29
N ILE A 6 39.94 49.45 -20.30
CA ILE A 6 40.38 49.63 -18.90
C ILE A 6 39.26 50.32 -18.09
N SER A 7 39.03 49.77 -16.89
CA SER A 7 38.47 50.29 -15.63
C SER A 7 38.01 51.77 -15.57
N THR A 8 36.94 52.10 -14.85
CA THR A 8 37.05 52.39 -13.40
C THR A 8 35.70 52.73 -12.73
N VAL A 9 35.56 52.25 -11.48
CA VAL A 9 35.02 52.93 -10.28
C VAL A 9 33.51 53.22 -10.20
N SER A 10 32.84 52.63 -9.19
CA SER A 10 32.19 53.42 -8.14
C SER A 10 31.75 52.59 -6.93
N LEU A 11 32.07 53.14 -5.75
CA LEU A 11 31.84 52.62 -4.42
C LEU A 11 30.43 52.96 -3.90
N LEU A 12 30.04 52.24 -2.83
CA LEU A 12 29.20 52.70 -1.72
C LEU A 12 27.67 52.80 -1.92
N SER A 13 26.93 51.92 -1.24
CA SER A 13 25.63 52.20 -0.60
C SER A 13 25.28 51.01 0.32
N LEU A 14 25.80 51.01 1.54
CA LEU A 14 25.14 51.45 2.78
C LEU A 14 23.85 50.68 3.09
N SER A 15 24.03 49.65 3.92
CA SER A 15 23.09 49.00 4.84
C SER A 15 21.68 49.60 4.93
N LEU A 16 20.68 48.86 4.44
CA LEU A 16 19.28 49.08 4.82
C LEU A 16 18.98 48.41 6.18
N PRO A 17 18.14 49.05 7.02
CA PRO A 17 17.93 48.68 8.41
C PRO A 17 17.17 47.36 8.58
N PHE A 18 17.62 46.56 9.54
CA PHE A 18 16.84 45.45 10.12
C PHE A 18 15.57 46.02 10.77
N ALA A 19 14.44 45.99 10.05
CA ALA A 19 13.14 46.19 10.66
C ALA A 19 12.80 44.93 11.47
N ALA A 20 13.01 44.98 12.78
CA ALA A 20 12.48 43.98 13.70
C ALA A 20 10.95 44.14 13.76
N VAL A 21 10.23 43.42 12.89
CA VAL A 21 8.79 43.18 13.09
C VAL A 21 8.64 42.25 14.28
N GLY A 22 8.25 42.81 15.41
CA GLY A 22 7.74 42.07 16.55
C GLY A 22 6.40 41.44 16.18
N ALA A 23 6.44 40.25 15.58
CA ALA A 23 5.25 39.41 15.47
C ALA A 23 4.90 38.90 16.87
N THR A 24 3.78 39.39 17.38
CA THR A 24 3.06 38.84 18.53
C THR A 24 3.08 37.31 18.49
N HIS A 25 3.36 36.67 19.64
CA HIS A 25 3.22 35.23 19.82
C HIS A 25 1.77 34.80 19.54
N GLY A 26 1.48 34.53 18.26
CA GLY A 26 0.27 33.84 17.86
C GLY A 26 0.38 32.43 18.42
N ASN A 27 -0.45 32.16 19.42
CA ASN A 27 -0.66 30.82 19.97
C ASN A 27 -0.85 29.84 18.81
N ALA A 28 0.19 29.05 18.51
CA ALA A 28 0.12 27.93 17.59
C ALA A 28 -0.76 26.86 18.23
N GLY A 29 -2.07 27.13 18.22
CA GLY A 29 -3.09 26.15 18.50
C GLY A 29 -2.83 24.96 17.60
N ARG A 30 -2.67 23.80 18.22
CA ARG A 30 -2.39 22.53 17.56
C ARG A 30 -3.57 22.20 16.63
N HIS A 31 -3.46 22.55 15.36
CA HIS A 31 -4.40 22.14 14.31
C HIS A 31 -4.13 20.67 13.87
N HIS A 32 -4.11 19.73 14.83
CA HIS A 32 -4.09 18.29 14.54
C HIS A 32 -5.50 17.67 14.43
N ASP A 33 -6.56 18.47 14.57
CA ASP A 33 -7.94 18.00 14.52
C ASP A 33 -8.49 17.73 13.10
N SER A 34 -7.73 18.03 12.05
CA SER A 34 -8.18 17.84 10.67
C SER A 34 -8.01 16.42 10.12
N ILE A 35 -7.33 15.51 10.83
CA ILE A 35 -7.13 14.13 10.34
C ILE A 35 -8.31 13.20 10.72
N ALA A 36 -9.19 13.60 11.66
CA ALA A 36 -10.22 12.70 12.20
C ALA A 36 -11.66 12.94 11.69
N ARG A 37 -11.94 13.94 10.85
CA ARG A 37 -13.30 14.21 10.31
C ARG A 37 -13.41 13.83 8.83
N ARG A 38 -13.36 12.55 8.50
CA ARG A 38 -13.91 12.07 7.23
C ARG A 38 -15.43 12.17 7.29
N SER A 39 -16.08 12.62 6.22
CA SER A 39 -17.55 12.69 6.17
C SER A 39 -18.11 11.27 6.35
N ARG A 40 -19.16 11.12 7.15
CA ARG A 40 -19.86 9.82 7.28
C ARG A 40 -20.49 9.49 5.92
N GLY A 41 -19.78 8.72 5.10
CA GLY A 41 -20.18 8.38 3.73
C GLY A 41 -19.02 8.27 2.73
N ASP A 42 -17.85 8.85 3.05
CA ASP A 42 -16.62 8.73 2.25
C ASP A 42 -15.81 7.47 2.65
N VAL A 43 -16.47 6.31 2.67
CA VAL A 43 -15.81 5.00 2.83
C VAL A 43 -16.48 4.06 1.85
N ASP A 44 -15.81 3.75 0.75
CA ASP A 44 -16.26 2.72 -0.18
C ASP A 44 -16.07 1.34 0.48
N VAL A 45 -17.17 0.67 0.79
CA VAL A 45 -17.16 -0.67 1.38
C VAL A 45 -17.17 -1.66 0.23
N HIS A 46 -15.98 -2.07 -0.20
CA HIS A 46 -15.87 -3.17 -1.15
C HIS A 46 -16.30 -4.48 -0.50
N LYS A 47 -17.22 -5.18 -1.16
CA LYS A 47 -17.59 -6.56 -0.77
C LYS A 47 -16.34 -7.43 -0.81
N ARG A 48 -16.11 -8.17 0.27
CA ARG A 48 -15.09 -9.22 0.32
C ARG A 48 -15.80 -10.56 0.25
N ASP A 49 -15.30 -11.43 -0.61
CA ASP A 49 -15.80 -12.80 -0.65
C ASP A 49 -15.40 -13.51 0.64
N SER A 50 -16.36 -14.23 1.22
CA SER A 50 -16.17 -15.03 2.41
C SER A 50 -16.75 -16.41 2.18
N PHE A 51 -15.98 -17.42 2.60
CA PHE A 51 -16.35 -18.83 2.45
C PHE A 51 -16.52 -19.43 3.84
N SER A 52 -17.65 -20.08 4.07
CA SER A 52 -17.99 -20.73 5.34
C SER A 52 -18.13 -22.24 5.14
N ASN A 53 -17.95 -23.02 6.22
CA ASN A 53 -18.02 -24.48 6.18
C ASN A 53 -17.01 -25.12 5.19
N ALA A 54 -15.88 -24.47 4.96
CA ALA A 54 -14.81 -25.02 4.14
C ALA A 54 -14.12 -26.19 4.85
N ARG A 55 -13.70 -27.19 4.07
CA ARG A 55 -12.84 -28.27 4.53
C ARG A 55 -11.39 -27.94 4.15
N PHE A 56 -10.48 -28.08 5.10
CA PHE A 56 -9.05 -27.86 4.88
C PHE A 56 -8.30 -29.19 4.80
N THR A 57 -7.38 -29.30 3.85
CA THR A 57 -6.45 -30.42 3.67
C THR A 57 -5.07 -29.87 3.35
N PHE A 58 -4.04 -30.70 3.50
CA PHE A 58 -2.67 -30.36 3.10
C PHE A 58 -2.38 -30.93 1.71
N TYR A 59 -1.47 -30.29 1.00
CA TYR A 59 -0.97 -30.72 -0.30
C TYR A 59 0.52 -30.41 -0.41
N ASP A 60 1.23 -31.15 -1.26
CA ASP A 60 2.61 -30.86 -1.59
C ASP A 60 2.68 -29.69 -2.57
N VAL A 61 3.57 -28.75 -2.30
CA VAL A 61 3.71 -27.54 -3.11
C VAL A 61 4.52 -27.79 -4.38
N GLY A 62 4.36 -26.90 -5.36
CA GLY A 62 5.07 -26.94 -6.63
C GLY A 62 4.68 -25.77 -7.53
N LEU A 63 4.57 -26.03 -8.83
CA LEU A 63 4.00 -25.07 -9.77
C LEU A 63 2.48 -25.00 -9.57
N GLY A 64 2.01 -23.90 -8.98
CA GLY A 64 0.58 -23.68 -8.76
C GLY A 64 -0.13 -23.15 -10.00
N SER A 65 -1.46 -23.27 -9.99
CA SER A 65 -2.38 -22.81 -11.04
C SER A 65 -2.36 -21.29 -11.24
N CYS A 66 -1.83 -20.51 -10.28
CA CYS A 66 -1.53 -19.10 -10.47
C CYS A 66 -0.26 -18.84 -11.30
N GLY A 67 0.45 -19.89 -11.75
CA GLY A 67 1.61 -19.80 -12.63
C GLY A 67 2.92 -19.47 -11.91
N GLN A 68 3.01 -19.70 -10.60
CA GLN A 68 4.22 -19.49 -9.79
C GLN A 68 4.60 -20.78 -9.08
N ASN A 69 5.91 -20.97 -8.87
CA ASN A 69 6.42 -22.11 -8.12
C ASN A 69 6.56 -21.73 -6.65
N ASN A 70 6.01 -22.54 -5.76
CA ASN A 70 6.09 -22.36 -4.33
C ASN A 70 6.99 -23.40 -3.65
N VAL A 71 7.45 -23.05 -2.45
CA VAL A 71 8.26 -23.92 -1.60
C VAL A 71 7.54 -24.25 -0.29
N PRO A 72 7.88 -25.35 0.41
CA PRO A 72 7.14 -25.79 1.60
C PRO A 72 7.11 -24.79 2.77
N SER A 73 8.01 -23.80 2.77
CA SER A 73 8.01 -22.71 3.75
C SER A 73 6.97 -21.62 3.47
N ASP A 74 6.34 -21.61 2.30
CA ASP A 74 5.38 -20.58 1.91
C ASP A 74 4.01 -20.84 2.55
N PHE A 75 3.43 -19.80 3.16
CA PHE A 75 2.06 -19.85 3.66
C PHE A 75 1.06 -19.62 2.52
N ILE A 76 0.73 -20.70 1.82
CA ILE A 76 -0.11 -20.69 0.63
C ILE A 76 -1.32 -21.61 0.76
N VAL A 77 -2.34 -21.34 -0.04
CA VAL A 77 -3.54 -22.18 -0.14
C VAL A 77 -3.92 -22.42 -1.58
N ALA A 78 -4.52 -23.59 -1.81
CA ALA A 78 -5.20 -23.95 -3.02
C ALA A 78 -6.72 -23.83 -2.79
N LEU A 79 -7.43 -23.17 -3.71
CA LEU A 79 -8.89 -23.09 -3.66
C LEU A 79 -9.51 -24.21 -4.51
N ASN A 80 -10.68 -24.73 -4.15
CA ASN A 80 -11.41 -25.60 -5.09
C ASN A 80 -11.89 -24.78 -6.29
N THR A 81 -12.14 -25.43 -7.42
CA THR A 81 -12.54 -24.81 -8.69
C THR A 81 -13.60 -23.71 -8.57
N PRO A 82 -14.76 -23.90 -7.89
CA PRO A 82 -15.77 -22.83 -7.82
C PRO A 82 -15.34 -21.62 -6.99
N MET A 83 -14.39 -21.77 -6.05
CA MET A 83 -13.85 -20.64 -5.27
C MET A 83 -12.66 -20.00 -5.96
N TYR A 84 -11.92 -20.75 -6.78
CA TYR A 84 -10.81 -20.23 -7.58
C TYR A 84 -11.33 -19.31 -8.70
N GLY A 85 -12.44 -19.70 -9.34
CA GLY A 85 -13.08 -18.97 -10.43
C GLY A 85 -12.48 -19.30 -11.79
N ASP A 86 -13.01 -18.66 -12.84
CA ASP A 86 -12.59 -18.92 -14.22
C ASP A 86 -11.42 -18.02 -14.66
N GLY A 87 -10.65 -18.50 -15.65
CA GLY A 87 -9.58 -17.74 -16.31
C GLY A 87 -8.16 -18.08 -15.81
N TYR A 88 -7.16 -17.45 -16.43
CA TYR A 88 -5.75 -17.65 -16.08
C TYR A 88 -4.96 -16.33 -16.08
N PRO A 89 -4.29 -15.96 -14.97
CA PRO A 89 -4.47 -16.54 -13.64
C PRO A 89 -5.89 -16.30 -13.12
N GLY A 90 -6.39 -17.19 -12.25
CA GLY A 90 -7.72 -17.04 -11.66
C GLY A 90 -7.91 -15.71 -10.93
N PRO A 91 -9.15 -15.20 -10.80
CA PRO A 91 -9.45 -13.87 -10.26
C PRO A 91 -8.96 -13.66 -8.82
N HIS A 92 -8.74 -14.75 -8.08
CA HIS A 92 -8.28 -14.71 -6.70
C HIS A 92 -6.78 -14.99 -6.51
N CYS A 93 -6.03 -15.23 -7.58
CA CYS A 93 -4.59 -15.42 -7.49
C CYS A 93 -3.89 -14.25 -6.80
N PHE A 94 -2.88 -14.58 -5.98
CA PHE A 94 -2.04 -13.65 -5.23
C PHE A 94 -2.77 -12.84 -4.16
N LYS A 95 -4.07 -13.07 -3.95
CA LYS A 95 -4.82 -12.44 -2.86
C LYS A 95 -4.52 -13.18 -1.55
N SER A 96 -4.35 -12.41 -0.50
CA SER A 96 -4.27 -12.94 0.86
C SER A 96 -5.67 -13.20 1.42
N ILE A 97 -5.83 -14.34 2.09
CA ILE A 97 -7.04 -14.71 2.80
C ILE A 97 -6.76 -14.91 4.29
N THR A 98 -7.79 -14.68 5.09
CA THR A 98 -7.79 -15.03 6.52
C THR A 98 -8.49 -16.36 6.71
N ILE A 99 -7.81 -17.29 7.35
CA ILE A 99 -8.31 -18.64 7.65
C ILE A 99 -8.61 -18.71 9.14
N GLN A 100 -9.82 -19.17 9.48
CA GLN A 100 -10.28 -19.30 10.86
C GLN A 100 -10.75 -20.73 11.11
N TRP A 101 -10.17 -21.40 12.11
CA TRP A 101 -10.56 -22.75 12.50
C TRP A 101 -10.27 -23.00 13.98
N GLY A 102 -11.25 -23.54 14.72
CA GLY A 102 -11.08 -23.91 16.13
C GLY A 102 -10.62 -22.76 17.05
N GLY A 103 -11.07 -21.52 16.77
CA GLY A 103 -10.66 -20.32 17.52
C GLY A 103 -9.24 -19.80 17.19
N LYS A 104 -8.56 -20.39 16.22
CA LYS A 104 -7.27 -19.90 15.69
C LYS A 104 -7.49 -19.17 14.38
N THR A 105 -6.66 -18.15 14.15
CA THR A 105 -6.69 -17.32 12.94
C THR A 105 -5.29 -17.26 12.35
N THR A 106 -5.19 -17.45 11.03
CA THR A 106 -3.94 -17.28 10.27
C THR A 106 -4.23 -16.65 8.91
N THR A 107 -3.17 -16.29 8.19
CA THR A 107 -3.25 -15.71 6.84
C THR A 107 -2.45 -16.57 5.88
N ALA A 108 -2.94 -16.70 4.65
CA ALA A 108 -2.22 -17.37 3.56
C ALA A 108 -2.52 -16.69 2.22
N THR A 109 -1.67 -16.93 1.22
CA THR A 109 -1.85 -16.41 -0.14
C THR A 109 -2.41 -17.49 -1.06
N ILE A 110 -3.39 -17.12 -1.89
CA ILE A 110 -3.94 -18.02 -2.90
C ILE A 110 -2.94 -18.15 -4.05
N MET A 111 -2.44 -19.37 -4.25
CA MET A 111 -1.43 -19.67 -5.27
C MET A 111 -1.81 -20.81 -6.20
N ASP A 112 -2.88 -21.54 -5.88
CA ASP A 112 -3.22 -22.74 -6.62
C ASP A 112 -4.73 -23.03 -6.63
N GLU A 113 -5.12 -23.95 -7.51
CA GLU A 113 -6.45 -24.52 -7.64
C GLU A 113 -6.38 -26.03 -7.40
N VAL A 114 -7.27 -26.56 -6.58
CA VAL A 114 -7.51 -27.99 -6.47
C VAL A 114 -8.61 -28.35 -7.47
N SER A 115 -8.20 -28.86 -8.64
CA SER A 115 -9.14 -29.47 -9.59
C SER A 115 -9.55 -30.84 -9.06
N THR A 116 -10.82 -30.99 -8.70
CA THR A 116 -11.41 -32.31 -8.46
C THR A 116 -11.65 -32.95 -9.82
N SER A 117 -10.65 -33.67 -10.35
CA SER A 117 -10.90 -34.65 -11.41
C SER A 117 -11.60 -35.88 -10.84
#